data_AF-A0A2D4XKQ4-F1
#
_entry.id   AF-A0A2D4XKQ4-F1
#
_cell.length_a   1.000
_cell.length_b   1.000
_cell.length_c   1.000
_cell.angle_alpha   90.00
_cell.angle_beta   90.00
_cell.angle_gamma   90.00
#
_symmetry.space_group_name_H-M   'P 1'
#
loop_
_entity.id
_entity.type
_entity.pdbx_description
1 polymer ?
#
loop_
_entity_poly.entity_id
_entity_poly.type
_entity_poly.pdbx_seq_one_letter_code
_entity_poly.pdbx_strand_id
1 'polypeptide(L)' 'MFENKFKAELKRLNLKRYDVCEMLQCTMPTLKSRLQNPDSFTIAEVTILSVAGFAISEILEI' A
#
# COMPACT_ATOMS: atom_id res chain seq x y z
N MET A 1 -4.81 1.16 -12.24
CA MET A 1 -5.47 2.30 -11.53
C MET A 1 -4.99 2.39 -10.08
N PHE A 2 -5.04 1.29 -9.33
CA PHE A 2 -4.54 1.18 -7.95
C PHE A 2 -3.08 1.63 -7.75
N GLU A 3 -2.12 1.07 -8.49
CA GLU A 3 -0.69 1.39 -8.30
C GLU A 3 -0.39 2.90 -8.44
N ASN A 4 -1.08 3.60 -9.34
CA ASN A 4 -0.88 5.04 -9.52
C ASN A 4 -1.41 5.85 -8.32
N LYS A 5 -2.60 5.48 -7.81
CA LYS A 5 -3.15 6.07 -6.59
C LYS A 5 -2.24 5.77 -5.38
N PHE A 6 -1.74 4.54 -5.25
CA PHE A 6 -0.78 4.16 -4.21
C PHE A 6 0.52 4.97 -4.28
N LYS A 7 1.06 5.21 -5.48
CA LYS A 7 2.23 6.08 -5.69
C LYS A 7 1.96 7.53 -5.32
N ALA A 8 0.75 8.04 -5.56
CA ALA A 8 0.37 9.38 -5.14
C ALA A 8 0.35 9.50 -3.61
N GLU A 9 -0.17 8.48 -2.93
CA GLU A 9 -0.17 8.41 -1.46
C GLU A 9 1.24 8.32 -0.88
N LEU A 10 2.14 7.53 -1.48
CA LEU A 10 3.56 7.53 -1.10
C LEU A 10 4.15 8.95 -1.12
N LYS A 11 3.86 9.73 -2.17
CA LYS A 11 4.31 11.11 -2.28
C LYS A 11 3.65 12.02 -1.24
N ARG A 12 2.34 11.85 -0.99
CA ARG A 12 1.59 12.65 -0.01
C ARG A 12 2.10 12.43 1.41
N LEU A 13 2.43 11.18 1.75
CA LEU A 13 2.90 10.76 3.06
C LEU A 13 4.43 10.89 3.22
N ASN A 14 5.14 11.32 2.17
CA ASN A 14 6.60 11.37 2.13
C ASN A 14 7.27 10.02 2.46
N LEU A 15 6.67 8.94 1.95
CA LEU A 15 7.13 7.57 2.12
C LEU A 15 7.76 7.02 0.83
N LYS A 16 8.72 6.13 1.01
CA LYS A 16 9.31 5.30 -0.03
C LYS A 16 8.71 3.90 0.02
N ARG A 17 8.87 3.15 -1.08
CA ARG A 17 8.43 1.75 -1.14
C ARG A 17 9.13 0.87 -0.10
N TYR A 18 10.38 1.20 0.26
CA TYR A 18 11.12 0.47 1.29
C TYR A 18 10.45 0.62 2.66
N ASP A 19 10.03 1.84 3.01
CA ASP A 19 9.30 2.10 4.25
C ASP A 19 8.01 1.25 4.32
N VAL A 20 7.30 1.11 3.19
CA VAL A 20 6.12 0.23 3.10
C VAL A 20 6.50 -1.25 3.25
N CYS A 21 7.59 -1.69 2.64
CA CYS A 21 8.07 -3.06 2.80
C CYS A 21 8.39 -3.37 4.28
N GLU A 22 9.00 -2.42 4.99
CA GLU A 22 9.28 -2.53 6.42
C GLU A 22 7.98 -2.55 7.24
N MET A 23 7.02 -1.67 6.96
CA MET A 23 5.73 -1.64 7.65
C MET A 23 4.96 -2.96 7.48
N LEU A 24 4.97 -3.53 6.27
CA LEU A 24 4.23 -4.75 5.93
C LEU A 24 5.05 -6.03 6.16
N GLN A 25 6.29 -5.91 6.61
CA GLN A 25 7.23 -7.03 6.79
C GLN A 25 7.31 -7.91 5.53
N CYS A 26 7.37 -7.29 4.36
CA CYS A 26 7.37 -7.98 3.06
C CYS A 26 8.53 -7.53 2.17
N THR A 27 8.78 -8.30 1.11
CA THR A 27 9.84 -7.97 0.16
C THR A 27 9.34 -7.03 -0.94
N MET A 28 10.25 -6.30 -1.60
CA MET A 28 9.89 -5.44 -2.74
C MET A 28 9.17 -6.21 -3.88
N PRO A 29 9.58 -7.45 -4.26
CA PRO A 29 8.80 -8.29 -5.18
C PRO A 29 7.38 -8.59 -4.68
N THR A 30 7.22 -8.90 -3.39
CA THR A 30 5.91 -9.14 -2.78
C THR A 30 5.04 -7.89 -2.87
N LEU A 31 5.56 -6.73 -2.45
CA LEU A 31 4.84 -5.46 -2.54
C LEU A 31 4.44 -5.17 -3.99
N LYS A 32 5.34 -5.36 -4.96
CA LYS A 32 5.02 -5.19 -6.39
C LYS A 32 3.87 -6.09 -6.81
N SER A 33 3.86 -7.37 -6.40
CA SER A 33 2.77 -8.30 -6.68
C SER A 33 1.44 -7.83 -6.07
N ARG A 34 1.44 -7.34 -4.82
CA ARG A 34 0.26 -6.74 -4.19
C ARG A 34 -0.26 -5.52 -4.95
N LEU A 35 0.61 -4.66 -5.45
CA LEU A 35 0.20 -3.47 -6.22
C LEU A 35 -0.41 -3.83 -7.59
N GLN A 36 0.00 -4.96 -8.19
CA GLN A 36 -0.61 -5.49 -9.42
C GLN A 36 -1.91 -6.25 -9.16
N ASN A 37 -2.03 -6.89 -7.98
CA ASN A 37 -3.22 -7.60 -7.54
C ASN A 37 -3.68 -7.10 -6.15
N PRO A 38 -4.40 -5.96 -6.08
CA PRO A 38 -4.76 -5.31 -4.82
C PRO A 38 -5.59 -6.17 -3.88
N ASP A 39 -6.42 -7.06 -4.41
CA ASP A 39 -7.28 -7.96 -3.61
C ASP A 39 -6.46 -8.95 -2.78
N SER A 40 -5.16 -9.08 -3.07
CA SER A 40 -4.28 -9.95 -2.31
C SER A 40 -3.84 -9.32 -0.98
N PHE A 41 -4.02 -8.01 -0.76
CA PHE A 41 -3.78 -7.40 0.55
C PHE A 41 -4.67 -8.04 1.62
N THR A 42 -4.07 -8.45 2.71
CA THR A 42 -4.79 -8.92 3.90
C THR A 42 -5.39 -7.75 4.66
N ILE A 43 -6.44 -8.03 5.45
CA ILE A 43 -7.05 -7.02 6.34
C ILE A 43 -6.02 -6.41 7.30
N ALA A 44 -5.05 -7.21 7.76
CA ALA A 44 -3.97 -6.74 8.62
C ALA A 44 -3.07 -5.72 7.90
N GLU A 45 -2.63 -6.02 6.67
CA GLU A 45 -1.82 -5.10 5.86
C GLU A 45 -2.60 -3.81 5.54
N VAL A 46 -3.89 -3.90 5.22
CA VAL A 46 -4.75 -2.72 5.00
C VAL A 46 -4.86 -1.86 6.27
N THR A 47 -5.00 -2.50 7.43
CA THR A 47 -5.05 -1.81 8.73
C THR A 47 -3.74 -1.07 9.01
N ILE A 48 -2.60 -1.71 8.77
CA ILE A 48 -1.27 -1.08 8.93
C ILE A 48 -1.14 0.14 8.01
N LEU A 49 -1.53 0.02 6.73
CA LEU A 49 -1.49 1.12 5.77
C LEU A 49 -2.42 2.27 6.19
N SER A 50 -3.62 1.96 6.69
CA SER A 50 -4.57 2.96 7.18
C SER A 50 -4.03 3.71 8.41
N VAL A 51 -3.41 3.00 9.36
CA VAL A 51 -2.75 3.62 10.52
C VAL A 51 -1.54 4.48 10.10
N ALA A 52 -0.82 4.07 9.06
CA ALA A 52 0.23 4.89 8.44
C ALA A 52 -0.30 6.10 7.65
N GLY A 53 -1.62 6.27 7.57
CA GLY A 53 -2.29 7.41 6.98
C GLY A 53 -2.62 7.26 5.50
N PHE A 54 -2.48 6.08 4.89
CA PHE A 54 -2.93 5.85 3.51
C PHE A 54 -4.45 5.84 3.43
N ALA A 55 -5.00 6.54 2.42
CA ALA A 55 -6.42 6.52 2.09
C ALA A 55 -6.82 5.24 1.32
N ILE A 56 -6.55 4.06 1.87
CA ILE A 56 -6.71 2.78 1.15
C ILE A 56 -8.16 2.51 0.71
N SER A 57 -9.17 2.91 1.50
CA SER A 57 -10.58 2.79 1.14
C SER A 57 -10.92 3.54 -0.15
N GLU A 58 -10.42 4.77 -0.30
CA GLU A 58 -10.60 5.58 -1.51
C GLU A 58 -9.86 5.01 -2.73
N ILE A 59 -8.79 4.25 -2.47
CA ILE A 59 -7.98 3.62 -3.51
C ILE A 59 -8.64 2.32 -4.01
N LEU A 60 -9.20 1.51 -3.10
CA LEU A 60 -9.83 0.22 -3.40
C LEU A 60 -11.27 0.35 -3.92
N GLU A 61 -11.86 1.55 -3.89
CA GLU A 61 -13.24 1.81 -4.35
C GLU A 61 -14.28 0.95 -3.60
N ILE A 62 -14.04 0.73 -2.30
CA ILE A 62 -14.93 0.06 -1.33
C ILE A 62 -15.39 1.03 -0.24
#